data_AF-G8B6Q6-F1
#
_entry.id   AF-G8B6Q6-F1
#
_cell.length_a   1.000
_cell.length_b   1.000
_cell.length_c   1.000
_cell.angle_alpha   90.00
_cell.angle_beta   90.00
_cell.angle_gamma   90.00
#
_symmetry.space_group_name_H-M   'P 1'
#
loop_
_entity.id
_entity.type
_entity.pdbx_description
1 polymer ?
#
loop_
_entity_poly.entity_id
_entity_poly.type
_entity_poly.pdbx_seq_one_letter_code
_entity_poly.pdbx_strand_id
1 'polypeptide(L)'
;MPSSSPVASIKSQEKSINDLHASSISSANSNEPKRSAWANFKDSFKPPESTTNRKSRPQQSPQSTTSASDDDADSTNKATDINNINSDDIEEGSIHAPLKQTLKKRQLQMIALGGCVGSGLLVASRSAMKNGPASLIVAWAIVSTFLYCTMQSLAELSSSYPVTGSFATYSVKFVDPSWGFAMGWNYAMFWVIVLPLELVASALTINFWNSDINSDAWVAIFYVLIFFLNMCGNKGFGETEFVASIIKLLGIVGFNILAIVLICGGGDQGFIGGKNWHPPFTTGFKGVVSVLLTATYSLAGTELVGLTSSESAGDSRKILPKAIKQVVWRILIFYMTTLTLLGCLVNHDNPRLDADGNAASPFVIAIKEGGIKGLPSVFNVVILVALLAIANSAVYGFSRTILALAEQGLAPKIYTYVDRKGRPLAGIATSAFVGLLSFISASKSQADVFDWLVALSGLSTLFTWGSINGAFIRYRMAMKAQGRSTDDLAYKSNSGLIGAYYGLIANVAILGLQFWLALFPIGKPPKAVTFFKTYLGGVIVLVFYVGHKLWTRSWRLYIRAKDIDLDNGKTAVDIDLIKQEIQEEKEALRAKPLYYRVYDFWC
;
A
#
# COMPACT_ATOMS: atom_id res chain seq x y z
N MET A 1 -13.28 48.47 40.55
CA MET A 1 -13.28 47.12 41.15
C MET A 1 -13.49 46.12 40.01
N PRO A 2 -12.48 45.33 39.61
CA PRO A 2 -12.66 44.39 38.51
C PRO A 2 -13.22 43.05 39.00
N SER A 3 -14.20 42.56 38.28
CA SER A 3 -14.89 41.28 38.43
C SER A 3 -14.03 40.12 37.93
N SER A 4 -13.78 39.13 38.78
CA SER A 4 -13.12 37.87 38.42
C SER A 4 -14.11 36.91 37.76
N SER A 5 -13.75 36.40 36.57
CA SER A 5 -14.60 35.54 35.74
C SER A 5 -14.65 34.07 36.24
N PRO A 6 -15.80 33.38 36.12
CA PRO A 6 -15.99 31.98 36.54
C PRO A 6 -15.17 30.94 35.76
N VAL A 7 -14.52 31.32 34.66
CA VAL A 7 -13.71 30.42 33.81
C VAL A 7 -12.37 30.05 34.46
N ALA A 8 -11.83 30.89 35.34
CA ALA A 8 -10.59 30.61 36.07
C ALA A 8 -10.78 29.54 37.18
N SER A 9 -11.98 29.48 37.77
CA SER A 9 -12.33 28.52 38.82
C SER A 9 -12.45 27.08 38.27
N ILE A 10 -13.03 26.93 37.08
CA ILE A 10 -13.23 25.63 36.43
C ILE A 10 -11.88 25.01 36.01
N LYS A 11 -10.96 25.81 35.45
CA LYS A 11 -9.60 25.34 35.10
C LYS A 11 -8.76 24.94 36.31
N SER A 12 -9.02 25.54 37.48
CA SER A 12 -8.37 25.18 38.74
C SER A 12 -8.85 23.82 39.25
N GLN A 13 -10.16 23.55 39.19
CA GLN A 13 -10.75 22.27 39.58
C GLN A 13 -10.36 21.13 38.63
N GLU A 14 -10.30 21.38 37.32
CA GLU A 14 -9.89 20.39 36.32
C GLU A 14 -8.41 19.98 36.48
N LYS A 15 -7.55 20.91 36.90
CA LYS A 15 -6.14 20.64 37.23
C LYS A 15 -5.99 19.80 38.50
N SER A 16 -6.77 20.10 39.54
CA SER A 16 -6.77 19.34 40.80
C SER A 16 -7.28 17.89 40.62
N ILE A 17 -8.30 17.68 39.77
CA ILE A 17 -8.80 16.34 39.44
C ILE A 17 -7.76 15.54 38.64
N ASN A 18 -7.04 16.19 37.71
CA ASN A 18 -5.96 15.55 36.96
C ASN A 18 -4.76 15.18 37.85
N ASP A 19 -4.43 15.99 38.85
CA ASP A 19 -3.35 15.69 39.81
C ASP A 19 -3.73 14.55 40.79
N LEU A 20 -5.02 14.43 41.15
CA LEU A 20 -5.56 13.29 41.91
C LEU A 20 -5.62 12.00 41.07
N HIS A 21 -5.90 12.11 39.77
CA HIS A 21 -5.82 10.98 38.84
C HIS A 21 -4.37 10.53 38.58
N ALA A 22 -3.43 11.46 38.52
CA ALA A 22 -2.00 11.16 38.35
C ALA A 22 -1.38 10.48 39.59
N SER A 23 -1.79 10.87 40.80
CA SER A 23 -1.31 10.28 42.05
C SER A 23 -1.89 8.89 42.34
N SER A 24 -3.13 8.61 41.93
CA SER A 24 -3.73 7.27 42.00
C SER A 24 -3.15 6.28 40.97
N ILE A 25 -2.71 6.76 39.80
CA ILE A 25 -1.99 5.93 38.80
C ILE A 25 -0.53 5.68 39.22
N SER A 26 0.10 6.64 39.89
CA SER A 26 1.47 6.51 40.42
C SER A 26 1.56 5.48 41.57
N SER A 27 0.54 5.42 42.43
CA SER A 27 0.51 4.50 43.59
C SER A 27 0.12 3.06 43.24
N ALA A 28 -0.47 2.81 42.07
CA ALA A 28 -0.83 1.47 41.61
C ALA A 28 0.31 0.71 40.91
N ASN A 29 1.42 1.39 40.58
CA ASN A 29 2.50 0.83 39.75
C ASN A 29 3.83 0.60 40.50
N SER A 30 3.86 0.74 41.83
CA SER A 30 5.11 0.66 42.61
C SER A 30 5.54 -0.75 43.03
N ASN A 31 4.78 -1.80 42.71
CA ASN A 31 5.04 -3.17 43.18
C ASN A 31 5.22 -4.25 42.09
N GLU A 32 5.47 -3.89 40.82
CA GLU A 32 5.90 -4.90 39.84
C GLU A 32 7.43 -5.07 39.86
N PRO A 33 7.97 -6.29 40.05
CA PRO A 33 9.41 -6.51 39.96
C PRO A 33 9.89 -6.15 38.55
N LYS A 34 10.95 -5.35 38.44
CA LYS A 34 11.58 -4.96 37.16
C LYS A 34 11.96 -6.21 36.37
N ARG A 35 11.08 -6.64 35.45
CA ARG A 35 11.32 -7.78 34.57
C ARG A 35 12.53 -7.51 33.69
N SER A 36 13.39 -8.52 33.53
CA SER A 36 14.52 -8.49 32.59
C SER A 36 14.05 -8.12 31.17
N ALA A 37 14.87 -7.38 30.42
CA ALA A 37 14.60 -7.04 29.02
C ALA A 37 14.31 -8.29 28.16
N TRP A 38 14.95 -9.42 28.48
CA TRP A 38 14.69 -10.71 27.84
C TRP A 38 13.33 -11.30 28.21
N ALA A 39 12.92 -11.19 29.47
CA ALA A 39 11.59 -11.62 29.90
C ALA A 39 10.48 -10.81 29.21
N ASN A 40 10.67 -9.49 29.06
CA ASN A 40 9.75 -8.61 28.34
C ASN A 40 9.74 -8.90 26.82
N PHE A 41 10.89 -9.29 26.24
CA PHE A 41 10.96 -9.72 24.85
C PHE A 41 10.19 -11.03 24.64
N LYS A 42 10.46 -12.07 25.44
CA LYS A 42 9.77 -13.35 25.37
C LYS A 42 8.27 -13.21 25.60
N ASP A 43 7.87 -12.41 26.60
CA ASP A 43 6.45 -12.16 26.91
C ASP A 43 5.73 -11.42 25.77
N SER A 44 6.46 -10.63 24.98
CA SER A 44 5.85 -9.90 23.86
C SER A 44 5.33 -10.77 22.72
N PHE A 45 5.77 -12.03 22.62
CA PHE A 45 5.30 -12.98 21.62
C PHE A 45 3.98 -13.66 21.98
N LYS A 46 3.49 -13.53 23.21
CA LYS A 46 2.20 -14.11 23.63
C LYS A 46 1.02 -13.32 23.03
N PRO A 47 -0.19 -13.90 22.95
CA PRO A 47 -1.40 -13.17 22.58
C PRO A 47 -1.66 -11.97 23.51
N PRO A 48 -2.35 -10.93 23.05
CA PRO A 48 -2.84 -9.87 23.93
C PRO A 48 -3.79 -10.46 24.99
N GLU A 49 -3.66 -10.00 26.24
CA GLU A 49 -4.62 -10.36 27.30
C GLU A 49 -5.98 -9.74 26.95
N SER A 50 -7.04 -10.55 26.94
CA SER A 50 -8.40 -10.07 26.73
C SER A 50 -8.77 -9.12 27.87
N THR A 51 -9.19 -7.90 27.54
CA THR A 51 -9.69 -6.92 28.52
C THR A 51 -11.10 -7.30 29.01
N THR A 52 -11.24 -8.47 29.65
CA THR A 52 -12.51 -8.97 30.20
C THR A 52 -12.85 -8.36 31.56
N ASN A 53 -12.56 -7.07 31.76
CA ASN A 53 -12.82 -6.39 33.04
C ASN A 53 -13.21 -4.92 32.90
N ARG A 54 -14.03 -4.58 31.89
CA ARG A 54 -14.84 -3.35 31.98
C ARG A 54 -16.19 -3.75 32.57
N LYS A 55 -16.31 -3.59 33.89
CA LYS A 55 -17.54 -3.79 34.67
C LYS A 55 -18.78 -3.35 33.87
N SER A 56 -19.61 -4.30 33.51
CA SER A 56 -20.95 -4.10 32.97
C SER A 56 -21.74 -3.27 33.98
N ARG A 57 -22.12 -2.06 33.59
CA ARG A 57 -23.14 -1.26 34.26
C ARG A 57 -24.48 -1.98 33.99
N PRO A 58 -25.33 -2.30 34.99
CA PRO A 58 -26.57 -3.00 34.73
C PRO A 58 -27.50 -2.06 33.97
N GLN A 59 -27.82 -2.41 32.72
CA GLN A 59 -28.88 -1.77 31.95
C GLN A 59 -30.13 -2.63 32.14
N GLN A 60 -31.12 -2.06 32.83
CA GLN A 60 -32.42 -2.69 33.09
C GLN A 60 -33.10 -3.05 31.77
N SER A 61 -33.42 -4.33 31.60
CA SER A 61 -34.33 -4.84 30.57
C SER A 61 -35.78 -4.71 31.05
N PRO A 62 -36.74 -4.27 30.20
CA PRO A 62 -38.16 -4.26 30.56
C PRO A 62 -38.70 -5.69 30.66
N GLN A 63 -39.57 -5.90 31.65
CA GLN A 63 -40.33 -7.12 31.88
C GLN A 63 -41.26 -7.46 30.71
N SER A 64 -41.30 -8.73 30.34
CA SER A 64 -42.49 -9.36 29.77
C SER A 64 -42.61 -10.79 30.30
N THR A 65 -43.64 -11.01 31.11
CA THR A 65 -44.30 -12.30 31.38
C THR A 65 -44.57 -13.03 30.05
N THR A 66 -44.61 -14.37 29.92
CA THR A 66 -45.43 -15.33 30.65
C THR A 66 -45.09 -16.78 30.21
N SER A 67 -45.34 -17.73 31.12
CA SER A 67 -45.75 -19.14 30.98
C SER A 67 -44.83 -20.19 30.32
N ALA A 68 -44.55 -21.21 31.13
CA ALA A 68 -43.98 -22.51 30.81
C ALA A 68 -45.01 -23.48 30.18
N SER A 69 -44.51 -24.45 29.40
CA SER A 69 -45.00 -25.84 29.34
C SER A 69 -43.97 -26.73 28.66
N ASP A 70 -43.77 -27.91 29.25
CA ASP A 70 -42.98 -29.04 28.79
C ASP A 70 -43.71 -29.80 27.65
N ASP A 71 -42.94 -30.50 26.79
CA ASP A 71 -43.10 -31.94 26.48
C ASP A 71 -42.47 -32.35 25.11
N ASP A 72 -41.62 -33.37 25.23
CA ASP A 72 -41.40 -34.58 24.41
C ASP A 72 -41.05 -34.63 22.90
N ALA A 73 -40.06 -35.50 22.70
CA ALA A 73 -39.56 -36.27 21.55
C ALA A 73 -40.51 -36.56 20.35
N ASP A 74 -39.95 -36.58 19.12
CA ASP A 74 -39.55 -37.82 18.42
C ASP A 74 -39.11 -37.58 16.93
N SER A 75 -38.19 -38.44 16.51
CA SER A 75 -37.88 -39.02 15.19
C SER A 75 -37.81 -38.22 13.85
N THR A 76 -36.69 -38.53 13.17
CA THR A 76 -36.53 -38.77 11.72
C THR A 76 -36.70 -37.62 10.72
N ASN A 77 -35.58 -37.21 10.11
CA ASN A 77 -35.34 -37.39 8.67
C ASN A 77 -33.89 -37.02 8.28
N LYS A 78 -33.06 -38.04 8.02
CA LYS A 78 -31.77 -37.91 7.34
C LYS A 78 -32.02 -37.95 5.84
N ALA A 79 -32.16 -36.78 5.20
CA ALA A 79 -31.81 -36.58 3.80
C ALA A 79 -31.86 -35.08 3.46
N THR A 80 -30.84 -34.64 2.72
CA THR A 80 -30.75 -33.36 1.98
C THR A 80 -30.76 -32.06 2.79
N ASP A 81 -29.56 -31.52 3.06
CA ASP A 81 -29.31 -30.06 3.05
C ASP A 81 -27.79 -29.78 2.94
N ILE A 82 -27.30 -29.49 1.73
CA ILE A 82 -25.98 -28.85 1.47
C ILE A 82 -26.21 -27.40 0.99
N ASN A 83 -27.40 -26.83 1.23
CA ASN A 83 -27.78 -25.50 0.75
C ASN A 83 -28.06 -24.51 1.88
N ASN A 84 -27.32 -24.58 2.99
CA ASN A 84 -27.32 -23.53 4.00
C ASN A 84 -25.91 -23.30 4.53
N ILE A 85 -25.08 -22.62 3.72
CA ILE A 85 -24.00 -21.81 4.30
C ILE A 85 -24.71 -20.52 4.70
N ASN A 86 -25.18 -20.49 5.95
CA ASN A 86 -25.76 -19.30 6.55
C ASN A 86 -24.73 -18.16 6.47
N SER A 87 -25.23 -16.97 6.16
CA SER A 87 -24.50 -15.69 6.30
C SER A 87 -23.87 -15.50 7.67
N ASP A 88 -24.36 -16.23 8.66
CA ASP A 88 -24.04 -16.07 10.08
C ASP A 88 -22.69 -16.72 10.45
N ASP A 89 -22.18 -17.70 9.67
CA ASP A 89 -20.85 -18.29 9.89
C ASP A 89 -19.70 -17.33 9.50
N ILE A 90 -20.01 -16.25 8.77
CA ILE A 90 -19.08 -15.13 8.52
C ILE A 90 -19.11 -14.13 9.69
N GLU A 91 -20.16 -14.15 10.53
CA GLU A 91 -20.43 -13.11 11.53
C GLU A 91 -19.73 -13.32 12.89
N GLU A 92 -19.38 -14.55 13.27
CA GLU A 92 -18.61 -14.79 14.51
C GLU A 92 -17.08 -14.60 14.36
N GLY A 93 -16.57 -14.41 13.14
CA GLY A 93 -15.13 -14.30 12.87
C GLY A 93 -14.47 -12.97 13.26
N SER A 94 -15.23 -11.93 13.63
CA SER A 94 -14.68 -10.59 13.89
C SER A 94 -14.17 -10.34 15.32
N ILE A 95 -14.24 -11.35 16.21
CA ILE A 95 -13.73 -11.25 17.59
C ILE A 95 -12.25 -11.68 17.65
N HIS A 96 -11.41 -11.14 16.78
CA HIS A 96 -9.96 -11.20 16.92
C HIS A 96 -9.43 -9.82 17.27
N ALA A 97 -8.51 -9.75 18.23
CA ALA A 97 -8.07 -8.49 18.84
C ALA A 97 -7.61 -7.50 17.76
N PRO A 98 -8.21 -6.29 17.66
CA PRO A 98 -7.88 -5.34 16.61
C PRO A 98 -6.39 -4.99 16.65
N LEU A 99 -5.77 -4.87 15.46
CA LEU A 99 -4.37 -4.47 15.34
C LEU A 99 -4.12 -3.18 16.12
N LYS A 100 -2.97 -3.10 16.79
CA LYS A 100 -2.65 -1.96 17.65
C LYS A 100 -2.45 -0.69 16.81
N GLN A 101 -3.32 0.29 17.04
CA GLN A 101 -3.23 1.63 16.46
C GLN A 101 -2.02 2.41 17.04
N THR A 102 -0.85 2.23 16.42
CA THR A 102 0.42 2.73 16.96
C THR A 102 1.15 3.67 16.01
N LEU A 103 0.72 3.75 14.74
CA LEU A 103 1.33 4.65 13.76
C LEU A 103 0.90 6.10 14.03
N LYS A 104 1.91 6.97 14.17
CA LYS A 104 1.71 8.41 14.35
C LYS A 104 1.37 9.07 13.01
N LYS A 105 0.60 10.15 13.04
CA LYS A 105 0.26 10.96 11.85
C LYS A 105 1.48 11.32 10.98
N ARG A 106 2.60 11.71 11.59
CA ARG A 106 3.85 12.03 10.87
C ARG A 106 4.38 10.85 10.06
N GLN A 107 4.26 9.63 10.60
CA GLN A 107 4.77 8.42 9.97
C GLN A 107 3.88 8.07 8.79
N LEU A 108 2.55 8.15 8.95
CA LEU A 108 1.61 7.91 7.87
C LEU A 108 1.78 8.91 6.71
N GLN A 109 2.03 10.19 7.01
CA GLN A 109 2.34 11.19 5.99
C GLN A 109 3.63 10.86 5.23
N MET A 110 4.69 10.46 5.94
CA MET A 110 5.95 10.07 5.29
C MET A 110 5.80 8.79 4.46
N ILE A 111 5.02 7.81 4.94
CA ILE A 111 4.67 6.61 4.16
C ILE A 111 3.92 7.01 2.88
N ALA A 112 2.97 7.94 2.96
CA ALA A 112 2.24 8.41 1.79
C ALA A 112 3.12 9.16 0.79
N LEU A 113 4.07 9.97 1.28
CA LEU A 113 4.99 10.76 0.46
C LEU A 113 6.14 9.93 -0.15
N GLY A 114 6.76 9.04 0.62
CA GLY A 114 8.02 8.37 0.24
C GLY A 114 8.02 6.84 0.34
N GLY A 115 6.93 6.24 0.81
CA GLY A 115 6.85 4.78 1.02
C GLY A 115 6.88 3.96 -0.27
N CYS A 116 6.39 4.50 -1.38
CA CYS A 116 6.37 3.81 -2.68
C CYS A 116 7.56 4.18 -3.59
N VAL A 117 8.48 5.03 -3.13
CA VAL A 117 9.67 5.42 -3.90
C VAL A 117 10.77 4.37 -3.68
N GLY A 118 11.17 3.67 -4.74
CA GLY A 118 12.31 2.74 -4.69
C GLY A 118 12.62 2.12 -6.04
N SER A 119 12.81 0.79 -6.10
CA SER A 119 13.36 0.09 -7.27
C SER A 119 12.63 0.41 -8.58
N GLY A 120 11.31 0.54 -8.56
CA GLY A 120 10.54 0.85 -9.77
C GLY A 120 10.90 2.20 -10.41
N LEU A 121 11.24 3.22 -9.63
CA LEU A 121 11.73 4.51 -10.13
C LEU A 121 13.25 4.49 -10.33
N LEU A 122 14.00 4.00 -9.35
CA LEU A 122 15.45 4.17 -9.26
C LEU A 122 16.24 3.13 -10.07
N VAL A 123 15.66 1.96 -10.32
CA VAL A 123 16.33 0.82 -10.98
C VAL A 123 15.60 0.41 -12.25
N ALA A 124 14.28 0.16 -12.17
CA ALA A 124 13.49 -0.35 -13.29
C ALA A 124 13.30 0.69 -14.41
N SER A 125 13.42 1.99 -14.11
CA SER A 125 13.40 3.05 -15.14
C SER A 125 14.48 2.87 -16.22
N ARG A 126 15.55 2.10 -15.95
CA ARG A 126 16.59 1.78 -16.95
C ARG A 126 16.03 1.09 -18.20
N SER A 127 15.11 0.14 -18.03
CA SER A 127 14.51 -0.59 -19.16
C SER A 127 13.49 0.27 -19.89
N ALA A 128 12.81 1.17 -19.16
CA ALA A 128 11.88 2.11 -19.72
C ALA A 128 12.54 3.15 -20.64
N MET A 129 13.71 3.68 -20.24
CA MET A 129 14.44 4.71 -21.00
C MET A 129 14.89 4.25 -22.39
N LYS A 130 15.13 2.95 -22.59
CA LYS A 130 15.48 2.39 -23.91
C LYS A 130 14.42 2.66 -24.98
N ASN A 131 13.18 2.89 -24.57
CA ASN A 131 12.05 3.20 -25.47
C ASN A 131 11.95 4.71 -25.81
N GLY A 132 12.89 5.52 -25.33
CA GLY A 132 12.94 6.97 -25.55
C GLY A 132 12.33 7.78 -24.40
N PRO A 133 12.78 9.04 -24.22
CA PRO A 133 12.36 9.88 -23.10
C PRO A 133 10.88 10.28 -23.17
N ALA A 134 10.29 10.41 -24.37
CA ALA A 134 8.86 10.69 -24.48
C ALA A 134 8.01 9.46 -24.13
N SER A 135 8.44 8.24 -24.51
CA SER A 135 7.77 7.00 -24.09
C SER A 135 7.72 6.87 -22.57
N LEU A 136 8.83 7.20 -21.91
CA LEU A 136 8.96 7.22 -20.45
C LEU A 136 7.91 8.14 -19.82
N ILE A 137 7.85 9.40 -20.25
CA ILE A 137 7.00 10.42 -19.62
C ILE A 137 5.53 10.20 -19.93
N VAL A 138 5.19 9.84 -21.17
CA VAL A 138 3.81 9.54 -21.58
C VAL A 138 3.26 8.36 -20.79
N ALA A 139 4.04 7.30 -20.63
CA ALA A 139 3.61 6.13 -19.87
C ALA A 139 3.39 6.46 -18.39
N TRP A 140 4.33 7.17 -17.73
CA TRP A 140 4.15 7.60 -16.34
C TRP A 140 2.99 8.58 -16.17
N ALA A 141 2.76 9.47 -17.13
CA ALA A 141 1.60 10.38 -17.10
C ALA A 141 0.28 9.61 -17.14
N ILE A 142 0.13 8.68 -18.09
CA ILE A 142 -1.07 7.84 -18.24
C ILE A 142 -1.31 7.04 -16.96
N VAL A 143 -0.28 6.41 -16.39
CA VAL A 143 -0.43 5.62 -15.15
C VAL A 143 -0.82 6.49 -13.97
N SER A 144 -0.18 7.64 -13.85
CA SER A 144 -0.41 8.57 -12.75
C SER A 144 -1.82 9.14 -12.72
N THR A 145 -2.42 9.44 -13.89
CA THR A 145 -3.77 10.03 -13.95
C THR A 145 -4.83 9.07 -13.43
N PHE A 146 -4.79 7.80 -13.84
CA PHE A 146 -5.78 6.83 -13.36
C PHE A 146 -5.47 6.31 -11.95
N LEU A 147 -4.19 6.30 -11.54
CA LEU A 147 -3.82 6.05 -10.14
C LEU A 147 -4.45 7.07 -9.21
N TYR A 148 -4.43 8.36 -9.58
CA TYR A 148 -5.09 9.40 -8.79
C TYR A 148 -6.58 9.08 -8.56
N CYS A 149 -7.30 8.68 -9.61
CA CYS A 149 -8.70 8.26 -9.50
C CYS A 149 -8.87 7.01 -8.62
N THR A 150 -7.93 6.07 -8.69
CA THR A 150 -7.93 4.87 -7.86
C THR A 150 -7.74 5.22 -6.38
N MET A 151 -6.82 6.15 -6.07
CA MET A 151 -6.60 6.59 -4.70
C MET A 151 -7.79 7.38 -4.15
N GLN A 152 -8.44 8.21 -4.97
CA GLN A 152 -9.69 8.87 -4.61
C GLN A 152 -10.80 7.86 -4.27
N SER A 153 -10.92 6.78 -5.05
CA SER A 153 -11.86 5.68 -4.79
C SER A 153 -11.53 4.95 -3.47
N LEU A 154 -10.24 4.66 -3.24
CA LEU A 154 -9.76 4.02 -2.02
C LEU A 154 -9.99 4.88 -0.77
N ALA A 155 -9.76 6.19 -0.88
CA ALA A 155 -9.96 7.16 0.21
C ALA A 155 -11.39 7.08 0.76
N GLU A 156 -12.36 7.07 -0.14
CA GLU A 156 -13.78 7.06 0.20
C GLU A 156 -14.21 5.72 0.78
N LEU A 157 -13.83 4.61 0.15
CA LEU A 157 -14.13 3.27 0.69
C LEU A 157 -13.54 3.09 2.09
N SER A 158 -12.29 3.50 2.29
CA SER A 158 -11.60 3.32 3.56
C SER A 158 -12.04 4.29 4.65
N SER A 159 -12.55 5.47 4.28
CA SER A 159 -13.17 6.39 5.23
C SER A 159 -14.55 5.89 5.69
N SER A 160 -15.29 5.20 4.80
CA SER A 160 -16.58 4.59 5.14
C SER A 160 -16.42 3.28 5.93
N TYR A 161 -15.46 2.44 5.52
CA TYR A 161 -15.23 1.08 6.05
C TYR A 161 -13.74 0.92 6.45
N PRO A 162 -13.33 1.37 7.63
CA PRO A 162 -11.97 1.21 8.14
C PRO A 162 -11.75 -0.25 8.61
N VAL A 163 -11.56 -1.16 7.66
CA VAL A 163 -11.38 -2.60 7.91
C VAL A 163 -9.94 -3.06 7.66
N THR A 164 -9.51 -4.07 8.41
CA THR A 164 -8.23 -4.76 8.17
C THR A 164 -8.23 -5.38 6.76
N GLY A 165 -7.11 -5.28 6.04
CA GLY A 165 -7.00 -5.77 4.66
C GLY A 165 -7.52 -4.82 3.57
N SER A 166 -8.18 -3.73 3.94
CA SER A 166 -8.63 -2.64 3.04
C SER A 166 -9.33 -3.19 1.78
N PHE A 167 -8.71 -3.06 0.61
CA PHE A 167 -9.32 -3.35 -0.69
C PHE A 167 -9.54 -4.83 -1.01
N ALA A 168 -8.82 -5.75 -0.37
CA ALA A 168 -9.13 -7.17 -0.48
C ALA A 168 -10.53 -7.44 0.11
N THR A 169 -10.78 -6.89 1.30
CA THR A 169 -12.06 -6.94 2.00
C THR A 169 -13.17 -6.20 1.23
N TYR A 170 -12.87 -5.04 0.63
CA TYR A 170 -13.84 -4.34 -0.24
C TYR A 170 -14.23 -5.15 -1.46
N SER A 171 -13.31 -5.93 -2.03
CA SER A 171 -13.59 -6.78 -3.18
C SER A 171 -14.52 -7.94 -2.81
N VAL A 172 -14.34 -8.55 -1.63
CA VAL A 172 -15.26 -9.56 -1.08
C VAL A 172 -16.66 -8.95 -0.86
N LYS A 173 -16.71 -7.77 -0.21
CA LYS A 173 -17.97 -7.13 0.21
C LYS A 173 -18.80 -6.56 -0.96
N PHE A 174 -18.15 -5.92 -1.93
CA PHE A 174 -18.85 -5.15 -2.97
C PHE A 174 -18.88 -5.81 -4.35
N VAL A 175 -18.01 -6.78 -4.62
CA VAL A 175 -17.90 -7.41 -5.95
C VAL A 175 -18.40 -8.85 -5.90
N ASP A 176 -17.59 -9.76 -5.38
CA ASP A 176 -17.85 -11.19 -5.29
C ASP A 176 -16.80 -11.83 -4.35
N PRO A 177 -17.18 -12.79 -3.47
CA PRO A 177 -16.22 -13.46 -2.59
C PRO A 177 -15.06 -14.16 -3.32
N SER A 178 -15.28 -14.76 -4.50
CA SER A 178 -14.19 -15.41 -5.25
C SER A 178 -13.27 -14.41 -5.90
N TRP A 179 -13.80 -13.26 -6.35
CA TRP A 179 -12.97 -12.14 -6.80
C TRP A 179 -12.14 -11.59 -5.63
N GLY A 180 -12.75 -11.42 -4.46
CA GLY A 180 -12.06 -11.00 -3.25
C GLY A 180 -10.95 -11.96 -2.81
N PHE A 181 -11.17 -13.28 -2.88
CA PHE A 181 -10.14 -14.30 -2.67
C PHE A 181 -8.97 -14.13 -3.65
N ALA A 182 -9.26 -14.04 -4.95
CA ALA A 182 -8.24 -13.88 -5.98
C ALA A 182 -7.43 -12.59 -5.78
N MET A 183 -8.10 -11.48 -5.46
CA MET A 183 -7.45 -10.18 -5.23
C MET A 183 -6.63 -10.15 -3.93
N GLY A 184 -7.12 -10.79 -2.88
CA GLY A 184 -6.38 -10.97 -1.65
C GLY A 184 -5.07 -11.71 -1.88
N TRP A 185 -5.13 -12.89 -2.50
CA TRP A 185 -3.94 -13.67 -2.81
C TRP A 185 -3.03 -12.96 -3.82
N ASN A 186 -3.58 -12.29 -4.84
CA ASN A 186 -2.83 -11.47 -5.78
C ASN A 186 -1.97 -10.40 -5.07
N TYR A 187 -2.56 -9.71 -4.10
CA TYR A 187 -1.85 -8.67 -3.35
C TYR A 187 -0.87 -9.23 -2.32
N ALA A 188 -1.21 -10.36 -1.68
CA ALA A 188 -0.28 -11.07 -0.81
C ALA A 188 0.96 -11.53 -1.61
N MET A 189 0.76 -12.16 -2.77
CA MET A 189 1.86 -12.58 -3.63
C MET A 189 2.71 -11.40 -4.12
N PHE A 190 2.09 -10.28 -4.46
CA PHE A 190 2.83 -9.06 -4.81
C PHE A 190 3.83 -8.70 -3.71
N TRP A 191 3.37 -8.55 -2.46
CA TRP A 191 4.25 -8.19 -1.37
C TRP A 191 5.30 -9.25 -1.03
N VAL A 192 4.93 -10.52 -1.05
CA VAL A 192 5.88 -11.60 -0.72
C VAL A 192 7.01 -11.71 -1.73
N ILE A 193 6.75 -11.37 -3.01
CA ILE A 193 7.73 -11.37 -4.10
C ILE A 193 8.54 -10.07 -4.15
N VAL A 194 7.97 -8.95 -3.73
CA VAL A 194 8.70 -7.67 -3.66
C VAL A 194 9.88 -7.78 -2.70
N LEU A 195 9.77 -8.51 -1.58
CA LEU A 195 10.89 -8.70 -0.66
C LEU A 195 12.17 -9.24 -1.35
N PRO A 196 12.15 -10.43 -2.01
CA PRO A 196 13.34 -10.92 -2.67
C PRO A 196 13.78 -10.05 -3.85
N LEU A 197 12.84 -9.41 -4.57
CA LEU A 197 13.16 -8.46 -5.64
C LEU A 197 14.02 -7.30 -5.12
N GLU A 198 13.62 -6.66 -4.01
CA GLU A 198 14.33 -5.52 -3.43
C GLU A 198 15.69 -5.90 -2.84
N LEU A 199 15.81 -7.11 -2.26
CA LEU A 199 17.09 -7.60 -1.75
C LEU A 199 18.09 -7.87 -2.88
N VAL A 200 17.63 -8.46 -4.00
CA VAL A 200 18.44 -8.65 -5.21
C VAL A 200 18.86 -7.29 -5.79
N ALA A 201 17.96 -6.32 -5.87
CA ALA A 201 18.28 -4.96 -6.32
C ALA A 201 19.29 -4.26 -5.39
N SER A 202 19.18 -4.50 -4.07
CA SER A 202 20.10 -3.95 -3.06
C SER A 202 21.51 -4.50 -3.24
N ALA A 203 21.63 -5.80 -3.50
CA ALA A 203 22.91 -6.43 -3.78
C ALA A 203 23.54 -5.90 -5.08
N LEU A 204 22.75 -5.72 -6.14
CA LEU A 204 23.20 -5.06 -7.38
C LEU A 204 23.70 -3.64 -7.15
N THR A 205 23.02 -2.88 -6.29
CA THR A 205 23.42 -1.52 -5.94
C THR A 205 24.77 -1.51 -5.23
N ILE A 206 25.04 -2.51 -4.39
CA ILE A 206 26.33 -2.63 -3.70
C ILE A 206 27.50 -2.95 -4.64
N ASN A 207 27.26 -3.71 -5.71
CA ASN A 207 28.30 -4.03 -6.70
C ASN A 207 28.94 -2.77 -7.32
N PHE A 208 28.31 -1.60 -7.19
CA PHE A 208 28.91 -0.31 -7.51
C PHE A 208 30.24 -0.05 -6.80
N TRP A 209 30.36 -0.42 -5.51
CA TRP A 209 31.57 -0.18 -4.72
C TRP A 209 32.56 -1.34 -4.80
N ASN A 210 32.04 -2.57 -4.77
CA ASN A 210 32.85 -3.77 -4.82
C ASN A 210 32.05 -4.91 -5.46
N SER A 211 32.51 -5.36 -6.62
CA SER A 211 31.94 -6.47 -7.39
C SER A 211 32.64 -7.82 -7.14
N ASP A 212 33.74 -7.84 -6.37
CA ASP A 212 34.53 -9.04 -6.11
C ASP A 212 33.91 -9.92 -5.01
N ILE A 213 33.12 -9.31 -4.12
CA ILE A 213 32.39 -10.00 -3.07
C ILE A 213 31.15 -10.67 -3.67
N ASN A 214 30.91 -11.93 -3.33
CA ASN A 214 29.69 -12.63 -3.73
C ASN A 214 28.44 -11.85 -3.24
N SER A 215 27.57 -11.47 -4.17
CA SER A 215 26.35 -10.71 -3.91
C SER A 215 25.44 -11.34 -2.85
N ASP A 216 25.47 -12.67 -2.69
CA ASP A 216 24.69 -13.38 -1.67
C ASP A 216 25.11 -13.03 -0.23
N ALA A 217 26.37 -12.65 0.00
CA ALA A 217 26.81 -12.20 1.31
C ALA A 217 26.08 -10.90 1.73
N TRP A 218 25.90 -9.98 0.79
CA TRP A 218 25.15 -8.75 1.00
C TRP A 218 23.65 -9.02 1.15
N VAL A 219 23.10 -9.93 0.34
CA VAL A 219 21.72 -10.41 0.50
C VAL A 219 21.49 -10.95 1.91
N ALA A 220 22.38 -11.79 2.45
CA ALA A 220 22.25 -12.34 3.79
C ALA A 220 22.22 -11.25 4.88
N ILE A 221 23.11 -10.25 4.79
CA ILE A 221 23.16 -9.12 5.73
C ILE A 221 21.84 -8.35 5.71
N PHE A 222 21.35 -8.00 4.52
CA PHE A 222 20.12 -7.24 4.36
C PHE A 222 18.89 -8.05 4.75
N TYR A 223 18.85 -9.33 4.42
CA TYR A 223 17.78 -10.23 4.81
C TYR A 223 17.63 -10.29 6.33
N VAL A 224 18.73 -10.48 7.06
CA VAL A 224 18.74 -10.50 8.53
C VAL A 224 18.29 -9.15 9.10
N LEU A 225 18.76 -8.04 8.51
CA LEU A 225 18.35 -6.69 8.90
C LEU A 225 16.83 -6.50 8.76
N ILE A 226 16.25 -6.85 7.61
CA ILE A 226 14.80 -6.71 7.34
C ILE A 226 13.99 -7.59 8.29
N PHE A 227 14.42 -8.83 8.51
CA PHE A 227 13.76 -9.72 9.46
C PHE A 227 13.77 -9.13 10.88
N PHE A 228 14.93 -8.63 11.33
CA PHE A 228 15.05 -8.00 12.65
C PHE A 228 14.18 -6.74 12.80
N LEU A 229 14.14 -5.87 11.78
CA LEU A 229 13.30 -4.67 11.79
C LEU A 229 11.81 -5.02 11.92
N ASN A 230 11.34 -6.05 11.22
CA ASN A 230 9.96 -6.52 11.34
C ASN A 230 9.67 -7.17 12.70
N MET A 231 10.67 -7.82 13.30
CA MET A 231 10.61 -8.29 14.69
C MET A 231 10.61 -7.17 15.73
N CYS A 232 10.80 -5.90 15.37
CA CYS A 232 10.57 -4.76 16.27
C CYS A 232 9.08 -4.38 16.36
N GLY A 233 8.24 -4.83 15.42
CA GLY A 233 6.80 -4.52 15.35
C GLY A 233 6.51 -3.15 14.73
N ASN A 234 5.24 -2.72 14.79
CA ASN A 234 4.72 -1.63 13.94
C ASN A 234 5.34 -0.27 14.25
N LYS A 235 5.74 -0.04 15.51
CA LYS A 235 6.50 1.16 15.89
C LYS A 235 7.86 1.21 15.23
N GLY A 236 8.56 0.07 15.15
CA GLY A 236 9.85 -0.05 14.47
C GLY A 236 9.69 0.22 12.98
N PHE A 237 8.72 -0.46 12.35
CA PHE A 237 8.35 -0.21 10.96
C PHE A 237 8.11 1.28 10.68
N GLY A 238 7.23 1.92 11.44
CA GLY A 238 6.85 3.31 11.22
C GLY A 238 8.00 4.32 11.39
N GLU A 239 8.93 4.11 12.34
CA GLU A 239 10.08 5.01 12.50
C GLU A 239 11.17 4.73 11.46
N THR A 240 11.41 3.47 11.07
CA THR A 240 12.33 3.15 9.97
C THR A 240 11.85 3.78 8.66
N GLU A 241 10.56 3.64 8.35
CA GLU A 241 10.00 4.19 7.11
C GLU A 241 9.97 5.72 7.12
N PHE A 242 9.77 6.33 8.29
CA PHE A 242 9.86 7.78 8.46
C PHE A 242 11.26 8.30 8.10
N VAL A 243 12.31 7.70 8.67
CA VAL A 243 13.71 8.12 8.41
C VAL A 243 14.10 7.82 6.97
N ALA A 244 13.79 6.63 6.46
CA ALA A 244 14.11 6.25 5.09
C ALA A 244 13.40 7.17 4.08
N SER A 245 12.14 7.53 4.32
CA SER A 245 11.41 8.45 3.46
C SER A 245 12.04 9.84 3.43
N ILE A 246 12.55 10.38 4.55
CA ILE A 246 13.26 11.67 4.55
C ILE A 246 14.50 11.60 3.64
N ILE A 247 15.31 10.55 3.78
CA ILE A 247 16.52 10.34 2.97
C ILE A 247 16.17 10.24 1.49
N LYS A 248 15.14 9.44 1.15
CA LYS A 248 14.63 9.27 -0.22
C LYS A 248 14.19 10.60 -0.83
N LEU A 249 13.37 11.37 -0.11
CA LEU A 249 12.83 12.63 -0.59
C LEU A 249 13.92 13.68 -0.79
N LEU A 250 14.84 13.83 0.16
CA LEU A 250 15.99 14.72 0.03
C LEU A 250 16.90 14.32 -1.15
N GLY A 251 17.10 13.02 -1.35
CA GLY A 251 17.86 12.49 -2.48
C GLY A 251 17.24 12.86 -3.81
N ILE A 252 15.93 12.66 -4.00
CA ILE A 252 15.25 13.00 -5.26
C ILE A 252 15.25 14.51 -5.52
N VAL A 253 14.94 15.31 -4.50
CA VAL A 253 14.95 16.77 -4.65
C VAL A 253 16.37 17.26 -4.97
N GLY A 254 17.39 16.75 -4.28
CA GLY A 254 18.79 17.04 -4.56
C GLY A 254 19.21 16.63 -5.97
N PHE A 255 18.77 15.46 -6.44
CA PHE A 255 19.00 15.02 -7.82
C PHE A 255 18.32 15.94 -8.83
N ASN A 256 17.07 16.36 -8.60
CA ASN A 256 16.37 17.27 -9.52
C ASN A 256 17.11 18.60 -9.66
N ILE A 257 17.59 19.18 -8.55
CA ILE A 257 18.39 20.42 -8.57
C ILE A 257 19.67 20.18 -9.37
N LEU A 258 20.39 19.10 -9.08
CA LEU A 258 21.60 18.74 -9.80
C LEU A 258 21.34 18.53 -11.30
N ALA A 259 20.26 17.85 -11.64
CA ALA A 259 19.93 17.52 -13.01
C ALA A 259 19.68 18.79 -13.84
N ILE A 260 19.00 19.79 -13.27
CA ILE A 260 18.83 21.10 -13.90
C ILE A 260 20.20 21.76 -14.15
N VAL A 261 21.10 21.73 -13.16
CA VAL A 261 22.46 22.29 -13.29
C VAL A 261 23.24 21.60 -14.41
N LEU A 262 23.20 20.26 -14.47
CA LEU A 262 23.88 19.47 -15.51
C LEU A 262 23.29 19.75 -16.90
N ILE A 263 21.96 19.82 -17.03
CA ILE A 263 21.29 20.13 -18.31
C ILE A 263 21.72 21.52 -18.83
N CYS A 264 21.86 22.49 -17.93
CA CYS A 264 22.29 23.85 -18.25
C CYS A 264 23.81 23.98 -18.50
N GLY A 265 24.58 22.91 -18.38
CA GLY A 265 26.01 22.88 -18.70
C GLY A 265 26.97 23.03 -17.52
N GLY A 266 26.49 22.80 -16.30
CA GLY A 266 27.33 22.81 -15.08
C GLY A 266 28.19 21.56 -14.87
N GLY A 267 28.30 20.66 -15.86
CA GLY A 267 29.13 19.45 -15.81
C GLY A 267 30.09 19.35 -16.99
N ASP A 268 30.91 18.29 -17.01
CA ASP A 268 31.99 18.10 -17.99
C ASP A 268 31.50 17.96 -19.46
N GLN A 269 30.21 17.68 -19.67
CA GLN A 269 29.60 17.52 -20.99
C GLN A 269 29.22 18.85 -21.66
N GLY A 270 29.35 19.98 -20.96
CA GLY A 270 28.82 21.27 -21.42
C GLY A 270 27.29 21.28 -21.50
N PHE A 271 26.72 22.24 -22.22
CA PHE A 271 25.26 22.39 -22.33
C PHE A 271 24.62 21.17 -23.04
N ILE A 272 23.76 20.45 -22.33
CA ILE A 272 23.07 19.25 -22.83
C ILE A 272 21.72 19.63 -23.43
N GLY A 273 20.96 20.51 -22.76
CA GLY A 273 19.61 20.90 -23.16
C GLY A 273 18.70 19.69 -23.42
N GLY A 274 18.01 19.69 -24.56
CA GLY A 274 17.12 18.62 -25.01
C GLY A 274 17.79 17.62 -25.98
N LYS A 275 19.12 17.50 -25.98
CA LYS A 275 19.83 16.66 -26.97
C LYS A 275 19.34 15.22 -26.99
N ASN A 276 19.17 14.61 -25.81
CA ASN A 276 18.74 13.22 -25.67
C ASN A 276 17.25 12.98 -25.97
N TRP A 277 16.48 14.03 -26.26
CA TRP A 277 15.07 13.94 -26.69
C TRP A 277 14.89 13.66 -28.18
N HIS A 278 15.98 13.45 -28.91
CA HIS A 278 15.95 13.20 -30.35
C HIS A 278 16.63 11.84 -30.63
N PRO A 279 15.88 10.79 -31.03
CA PRO A 279 14.43 10.76 -31.22
C PRO A 279 13.64 10.68 -29.89
N PRO A 280 12.43 11.25 -29.82
CA PRO A 280 11.62 11.23 -28.59
C PRO A 280 11.03 9.84 -28.30
N PHE A 281 10.68 9.11 -29.36
CA PHE A 281 10.16 7.75 -29.32
C PHE A 281 11.08 6.85 -30.14
N THR A 282 11.72 5.85 -29.53
CA THR A 282 12.70 4.99 -30.20
C THR A 282 12.03 3.75 -30.81
N THR A 283 11.00 3.23 -30.14
CA THR A 283 10.26 2.02 -30.51
C THR A 283 8.77 2.29 -30.79
N GLY A 284 8.40 3.57 -30.96
CA GLY A 284 7.04 4.02 -31.28
C GLY A 284 6.00 3.65 -30.22
N PHE A 285 4.75 3.45 -30.63
CA PHE A 285 3.63 3.15 -29.72
C PHE A 285 3.85 1.89 -28.88
N LYS A 286 4.39 0.81 -29.48
CA LYS A 286 4.72 -0.42 -28.72
C LYS A 286 5.71 -0.13 -27.60
N GLY A 287 6.66 0.77 -27.82
CA GLY A 287 7.56 1.29 -26.81
C GLY A 287 6.83 1.85 -25.61
N VAL A 288 5.95 2.82 -25.84
CA VAL A 288 5.11 3.42 -24.79
C VAL A 288 4.36 2.36 -24.00
N VAL A 289 3.74 1.39 -24.68
CA VAL A 289 2.99 0.31 -24.03
C VAL A 289 3.90 -0.55 -23.14
N SER A 290 5.12 -0.87 -23.59
CA SER A 290 6.05 -1.68 -22.79
C SER A 290 6.47 -0.98 -21.51
N VAL A 291 6.48 0.35 -21.54
CA VAL A 291 6.83 1.19 -20.40
C VAL A 291 5.68 1.29 -19.38
N LEU A 292 4.41 1.18 -19.80
CA LEU A 292 3.25 1.28 -18.89
C LEU A 292 3.30 0.30 -17.72
N LEU A 293 3.80 -0.91 -17.93
CA LEU A 293 3.93 -1.91 -16.87
C LEU A 293 4.99 -1.50 -15.83
N THR A 294 6.13 -1.00 -16.31
CA THR A 294 7.21 -0.49 -15.44
C THR A 294 6.73 0.74 -14.66
N ALA A 295 6.00 1.65 -15.31
CA ALA A 295 5.37 2.80 -14.66
C ALA A 295 4.36 2.39 -13.59
N THR A 296 3.57 1.36 -13.86
CA THR A 296 2.60 0.81 -12.90
C THR A 296 3.30 0.22 -11.69
N TYR A 297 4.33 -0.60 -11.90
CA TYR A 297 5.16 -1.11 -10.81
C TYR A 297 5.82 0.00 -10.00
N SER A 298 6.33 1.04 -10.68
CA SER A 298 6.98 2.19 -10.05
C SER A 298 6.07 2.97 -9.10
N LEU A 299 4.78 2.99 -9.38
CA LEU A 299 3.79 3.69 -8.56
C LEU A 299 3.01 2.75 -7.61
N ALA A 300 3.29 1.44 -7.65
CA ALA A 300 2.72 0.44 -6.76
C ALA A 300 3.07 0.70 -5.29
N GLY A 301 2.24 0.23 -4.36
CA GLY A 301 2.44 0.48 -2.93
C GLY A 301 1.89 1.84 -2.48
N THR A 302 1.37 2.67 -3.38
CA THR A 302 0.60 3.87 -2.99
C THR A 302 -0.63 3.49 -2.17
N GLU A 303 -1.26 2.39 -2.52
CA GLU A 303 -2.40 1.80 -1.81
C GLU A 303 -2.04 1.28 -0.40
N LEU A 304 -0.75 1.14 -0.04
CA LEU A 304 -0.30 0.74 1.30
C LEU A 304 -0.77 1.75 2.37
N VAL A 305 -0.99 3.00 2.00
CA VAL A 305 -1.58 4.02 2.89
C VAL A 305 -2.97 3.58 3.39
N GLY A 306 -3.74 2.86 2.57
CA GLY A 306 -5.05 2.31 2.96
C GLY A 306 -4.94 1.12 3.92
N LEU A 307 -3.87 0.30 3.83
CA LEU A 307 -3.62 -0.75 4.83
C LEU A 307 -3.18 -0.14 6.16
N THR A 308 -2.22 0.78 6.12
CA THR A 308 -1.63 1.43 7.31
C THR A 308 -2.58 2.39 8.01
N SER A 309 -3.61 2.93 7.33
CA SER A 309 -4.60 3.78 7.98
C SER A 309 -5.36 3.06 9.08
N SER A 310 -5.68 1.78 8.90
CA SER A 310 -6.36 0.97 9.93
C SER A 310 -5.58 0.86 11.26
N GLU A 311 -4.26 1.02 11.21
CA GLU A 311 -3.34 0.95 12.35
C GLU A 311 -2.84 2.32 12.82
N SER A 312 -3.45 3.40 12.34
CA SER A 312 -3.08 4.76 12.72
C SER A 312 -3.82 5.20 13.98
N ALA A 313 -3.11 5.88 14.89
CA ALA A 313 -3.63 6.33 16.20
C ALA A 313 -4.59 7.54 16.11
N GLY A 314 -5.12 7.86 14.94
CA GLY A 314 -6.00 9.01 14.73
C GLY A 314 -7.14 8.70 13.77
N ASP A 315 -8.04 9.67 13.62
CA ASP A 315 -9.22 9.50 12.76
C ASP A 315 -8.82 9.26 11.30
N SER A 316 -8.93 7.99 10.87
CA SER A 316 -8.60 7.55 9.52
C SER A 316 -9.35 8.36 8.46
N ARG A 317 -10.56 8.84 8.78
CA ARG A 317 -11.40 9.63 7.88
C ARG A 317 -10.82 11.01 7.57
N LYS A 318 -10.05 11.59 8.50
CA LYS A 318 -9.39 12.90 8.31
C LYS A 318 -7.97 12.73 7.78
N ILE A 319 -7.29 11.64 8.15
CA ILE A 319 -5.89 11.44 7.81
C ILE A 319 -5.73 10.90 6.39
N LEU A 320 -6.55 9.93 5.98
CA LEU A 320 -6.40 9.26 4.69
C LEU A 320 -6.65 10.18 3.49
N PRO A 321 -7.69 11.03 3.46
CA PRO A 321 -7.86 12.01 2.39
C PRO A 321 -6.70 12.98 2.24
N LYS A 322 -6.12 13.45 3.36
CA LYS A 322 -4.96 14.35 3.35
C LYS A 322 -3.73 13.63 2.80
N ALA A 323 -3.49 12.40 3.22
CA ALA A 323 -2.41 11.56 2.69
C ALA A 323 -2.55 11.33 1.18
N ILE A 324 -3.78 11.20 0.68
CA ILE A 324 -4.06 10.97 -0.75
C ILE A 324 -3.94 12.25 -1.58
N LYS A 325 -4.26 13.43 -1.04
CA LYS A 325 -3.95 14.71 -1.70
C LYS A 325 -2.44 14.86 -1.96
N GLN A 326 -1.62 14.47 -0.99
CA GLN A 326 -0.16 14.50 -1.10
C GLN A 326 0.41 13.58 -2.20
N VAL A 327 -0.31 12.53 -2.59
CA VAL A 327 0.07 11.65 -3.71
C VAL A 327 0.19 12.41 -5.03
N VAL A 328 -0.62 13.46 -5.26
CA VAL A 328 -0.55 14.26 -6.50
C VAL A 328 0.79 14.99 -6.61
N TRP A 329 1.19 15.71 -5.56
CA TRP A 329 2.47 16.42 -5.54
C TRP A 329 3.64 15.47 -5.65
N ARG A 330 3.54 14.31 -4.99
CA ARG A 330 4.51 13.24 -5.11
C ARG A 330 4.68 12.77 -6.56
N ILE A 331 3.58 12.54 -7.27
CA ILE A 331 3.59 12.16 -8.70
C ILE A 331 4.24 13.25 -9.56
N LEU A 332 3.81 14.51 -9.40
CA LEU A 332 4.28 15.60 -10.26
C LEU A 332 5.77 15.90 -10.03
N ILE A 333 6.20 15.99 -8.78
CA ILE A 333 7.56 16.43 -8.44
C ILE A 333 8.57 15.27 -8.50
N PHE A 334 8.24 14.09 -7.95
CA PHE A 334 9.22 13.00 -7.81
C PHE A 334 9.23 12.03 -8.98
N TYR A 335 8.15 11.96 -9.77
CA TYR A 335 8.11 11.11 -10.95
C TYR A 335 8.20 11.96 -12.22
N MET A 336 7.22 12.84 -12.47
CA MET A 336 7.16 13.56 -13.74
C MET A 336 8.36 14.49 -13.94
N THR A 337 8.69 15.36 -12.99
CA THR A 337 9.87 16.23 -13.10
C THR A 337 11.16 15.42 -13.17
N THR A 338 11.36 14.47 -12.25
CA THR A 338 12.58 13.67 -12.18
C THR A 338 12.85 12.86 -13.44
N LEU A 339 11.84 12.17 -13.99
CA LEU A 339 11.99 11.39 -15.22
C LEU A 339 12.18 12.27 -16.45
N THR A 340 11.58 13.46 -16.47
CA THR A 340 11.80 14.45 -17.53
C THR A 340 13.26 14.90 -17.56
N LEU A 341 13.80 15.27 -16.40
CA LEU A 341 15.19 15.69 -16.26
C LEU A 341 16.16 14.54 -16.58
N LEU A 342 15.84 13.33 -16.11
CA LEU A 342 16.61 12.13 -16.40
C LEU A 342 16.65 11.81 -17.90
N GLY A 343 15.51 11.96 -18.61
CA GLY A 343 15.42 11.82 -20.05
C GLY A 343 16.21 12.86 -20.86
N CYS A 344 16.50 14.03 -20.27
CA CYS A 344 17.44 14.98 -20.87
C CYS A 344 18.89 14.54 -20.68
N LEU A 345 19.22 13.87 -19.57
CA LEU A 345 20.60 13.56 -19.17
C LEU A 345 21.13 12.25 -19.73
N VAL A 346 20.32 11.20 -19.75
CA VAL A 346 20.75 9.86 -20.14
C VAL A 346 20.22 9.51 -21.53
N ASN A 347 21.12 9.18 -22.44
CA ASN A 347 20.76 8.71 -23.78
C ASN A 347 20.17 7.28 -23.73
N HIS A 348 19.15 7.01 -24.54
CA HIS A 348 18.49 5.70 -24.66
C HIS A 348 19.42 4.56 -25.09
N ASP A 349 20.44 4.86 -25.91
CA ASP A 349 21.43 3.90 -26.43
C ASP A 349 22.64 3.73 -25.50
N ASN A 350 22.58 4.25 -24.28
CA ASN A 350 23.72 4.18 -23.37
C ASN A 350 24.01 2.73 -22.97
N PRO A 351 25.22 2.18 -23.26
CA PRO A 351 25.53 0.78 -23.00
C PRO A 351 25.51 0.43 -21.50
N ARG A 352 25.62 1.42 -20.62
CA ARG A 352 25.50 1.22 -19.16
C ARG A 352 24.07 0.88 -18.72
N LEU A 353 23.06 1.07 -19.59
CA LEU A 353 21.69 0.59 -19.37
C LEU A 353 21.56 -0.92 -19.65
N ASP A 354 22.49 -1.49 -20.42
CA ASP A 354 22.56 -2.90 -20.79
C ASP A 354 23.56 -3.72 -19.96
N ALA A 355 24.53 -3.08 -19.30
CA ALA A 355 25.62 -3.76 -18.61
C ALA A 355 25.14 -4.79 -17.57
N ASP A 356 25.20 -6.06 -17.96
CA ASP A 356 24.99 -7.23 -17.11
C ASP A 356 26.00 -7.22 -15.96
N GLY A 357 25.50 -7.20 -14.71
CA GLY A 357 26.31 -7.37 -13.50
C GLY A 357 26.71 -6.09 -12.76
N ASN A 358 26.81 -4.94 -13.45
CA ASN A 358 27.05 -3.62 -12.84
C ASN A 358 25.84 -2.71 -13.05
N ALA A 359 24.68 -3.15 -12.55
CA ALA A 359 23.39 -2.49 -12.74
C ALA A 359 23.38 -1.07 -12.15
N ALA A 360 23.90 -0.12 -12.92
CA ALA A 360 23.95 1.27 -12.54
C ALA A 360 22.55 1.87 -12.71
N SER A 361 21.98 2.35 -11.62
CA SER A 361 20.79 3.20 -11.67
C SER A 361 20.99 4.32 -12.71
N PRO A 362 19.99 4.62 -13.55
CA PRO A 362 20.00 5.77 -14.46
C PRO A 362 20.45 7.08 -13.83
N PHE A 363 20.09 7.28 -12.57
CA PHE A 363 20.45 8.46 -11.80
C PHE A 363 21.96 8.52 -11.56
N VAL A 364 22.57 7.38 -11.22
CA VAL A 364 24.02 7.26 -11.01
C VAL A 364 24.77 7.40 -12.33
N ILE A 365 24.21 6.89 -13.43
CA ILE A 365 24.74 7.08 -14.78
C ILE A 365 24.79 8.58 -15.10
N ALA A 366 23.69 9.30 -14.89
CA ALA A 366 23.61 10.74 -15.13
C ALA A 366 24.66 11.53 -14.33
N ILE A 367 24.84 11.22 -13.04
CA ILE A 367 25.83 11.92 -12.20
C ILE A 367 27.27 11.62 -12.65
N LYS A 368 27.56 10.35 -12.99
CA LYS A 368 28.88 9.93 -13.50
C LYS A 368 29.21 10.63 -14.81
N GLU A 369 28.24 10.74 -15.69
CA GLU A 369 28.39 11.39 -17.00
C GLU A 369 28.54 12.90 -16.89
N GLY A 370 27.95 13.52 -15.87
CA GLY A 370 28.20 14.91 -15.51
C GLY A 370 29.61 15.21 -14.98
N GLY A 371 30.48 14.20 -14.79
CA GLY A 371 31.86 14.39 -14.34
C GLY A 371 32.06 14.54 -12.82
N ILE A 372 30.99 14.40 -12.03
CA ILE A 372 31.03 14.69 -10.59
C ILE A 372 31.59 13.51 -9.81
N LYS A 373 32.68 13.76 -9.07
CA LYS A 373 33.34 12.77 -8.21
C LYS A 373 32.63 12.69 -6.84
N GLY A 374 32.55 11.49 -6.26
CA GLY A 374 31.98 11.24 -4.93
C GLY A 374 30.44 11.22 -4.86
N LEU A 375 29.75 12.12 -5.56
CA LEU A 375 28.28 12.19 -5.56
C LEU A 375 27.58 10.91 -6.06
N PRO A 376 28.10 10.17 -7.06
CA PRO A 376 27.56 8.86 -7.44
C PRO A 376 27.49 7.87 -6.26
N SER A 377 28.49 7.90 -5.36
CA SER A 377 28.52 7.05 -4.16
C SER A 377 27.43 7.46 -3.18
N VAL A 378 27.28 8.76 -2.90
CA VAL A 378 26.23 9.28 -2.00
C VAL A 378 24.84 8.90 -2.51
N PHE A 379 24.61 9.05 -3.82
CA PHE A 379 23.32 8.73 -4.42
C PHE A 379 23.02 7.22 -4.39
N ASN A 380 24.02 6.36 -4.53
CA ASN A 380 23.83 4.92 -4.33
C ASN A 380 23.47 4.53 -2.90
N VAL A 381 23.97 5.26 -1.88
CA VAL A 381 23.50 5.05 -0.50
C VAL A 381 22.01 5.40 -0.39
N VAL A 382 21.56 6.48 -1.01
CA VAL A 382 20.13 6.85 -1.05
C VAL A 382 19.31 5.74 -1.72
N ILE A 383 19.77 5.21 -2.86
CA ILE A 383 19.12 4.10 -3.55
C ILE A 383 19.04 2.88 -2.63
N LEU A 384 20.14 2.50 -1.98
CA LEU A 384 20.17 1.36 -1.07
C LEU A 384 19.17 1.50 0.08
N VAL A 385 19.10 2.69 0.70
CA VAL A 385 18.11 2.99 1.74
C VAL A 385 16.68 2.89 1.19
N ALA A 386 16.45 3.33 -0.06
CA ALA A 386 15.14 3.24 -0.70
C ALA A 386 14.71 1.77 -0.91
N LEU A 387 15.61 0.94 -1.42
CA LEU A 387 15.36 -0.49 -1.69
C LEU A 387 15.08 -1.25 -0.38
N LEU A 388 15.90 -1.06 0.65
CA LEU A 388 15.70 -1.69 1.95
C LEU A 388 14.41 -1.24 2.64
N ALA A 389 13.99 0.01 2.43
CA ALA A 389 12.71 0.49 2.96
C ALA A 389 11.51 -0.19 2.27
N ILE A 390 11.55 -0.40 0.95
CA ILE A 390 10.51 -1.18 0.26
C ILE A 390 10.54 -2.64 0.71
N ALA A 391 11.71 -3.25 0.88
CA ALA A 391 11.84 -4.60 1.41
C ALA A 391 11.18 -4.74 2.80
N ASN A 392 11.35 -3.74 3.66
CA ASN A 392 10.71 -3.68 4.97
C ASN A 392 9.17 -3.53 4.84
N SER A 393 8.72 -2.65 3.95
CA SER A 393 7.29 -2.46 3.62
C SER A 393 6.65 -3.70 3.01
N ALA A 394 7.41 -4.53 2.31
CA ALA A 394 6.94 -5.77 1.72
C ALA A 394 6.56 -6.81 2.78
N VAL A 395 7.38 -7.00 3.80
CA VAL A 395 7.04 -7.86 4.94
C VAL A 395 5.84 -7.31 5.70
N TYR A 396 5.79 -5.99 5.93
CA TYR A 396 4.66 -5.33 6.55
C TYR A 396 3.36 -5.56 5.76
N GLY A 397 3.37 -5.31 4.46
CA GLY A 397 2.23 -5.45 3.57
C GLY A 397 1.72 -6.89 3.52
N PHE A 398 2.62 -7.85 3.26
CA PHE A 398 2.25 -9.27 3.20
C PHE A 398 1.61 -9.76 4.50
N SER A 399 2.27 -9.51 5.63
CA SER A 399 1.84 -10.03 6.94
C SER A 399 0.42 -9.59 7.31
N ARG A 400 0.00 -8.40 6.88
CA ARG A 400 -1.34 -7.86 7.11
C ARG A 400 -2.36 -8.30 6.09
N THR A 401 -1.96 -8.42 4.83
CA THR A 401 -2.85 -8.95 3.81
C THR A 401 -3.22 -10.39 4.11
N ILE A 402 -2.24 -11.24 4.47
CA ILE A 402 -2.51 -12.65 4.77
C ILE A 402 -3.29 -12.83 6.08
N LEU A 403 -3.03 -11.97 7.08
CA LEU A 403 -3.83 -11.91 8.31
C LEU A 403 -5.29 -11.59 7.97
N ALA A 404 -5.55 -10.54 7.19
CA ALA A 404 -6.90 -10.14 6.82
C ALA A 404 -7.64 -11.22 6.02
N LEU A 405 -6.92 -11.96 5.16
CA LEU A 405 -7.50 -13.10 4.44
C LEU A 405 -7.85 -14.24 5.39
N ALA A 406 -7.00 -14.52 6.38
CA ALA A 406 -7.25 -15.58 7.33
C ALA A 406 -8.41 -15.27 8.29
N GLU A 407 -8.54 -14.00 8.70
CA GLU A 407 -9.69 -13.49 9.46
C GLU A 407 -11.01 -13.66 8.68
N GLN A 408 -10.96 -13.59 7.35
CA GLN A 408 -12.10 -13.82 6.46
C GLN A 408 -12.32 -15.29 6.08
N GLY A 409 -11.53 -16.22 6.63
CA GLY A 409 -11.58 -17.65 6.27
C GLY A 409 -11.05 -17.96 4.85
N LEU A 410 -10.41 -16.99 4.20
CA LEU A 410 -9.86 -17.10 2.83
C LEU A 410 -8.38 -17.54 2.81
N ALA A 411 -7.76 -17.67 3.99
CA ALA A 411 -6.42 -18.21 4.17
C ALA A 411 -6.37 -19.11 5.44
N PRO A 412 -5.35 -19.98 5.58
CA PRO A 412 -5.25 -20.90 6.72
C PRO A 412 -5.26 -20.19 8.07
N LYS A 413 -5.95 -20.77 9.06
CA LYS A 413 -6.12 -20.22 10.42
C LYS A 413 -4.79 -19.93 11.15
N ILE A 414 -3.67 -20.53 10.74
CA ILE A 414 -2.34 -20.22 11.31
C ILE A 414 -1.98 -18.73 11.21
N TYR A 415 -2.51 -18.04 10.19
CA TYR A 415 -2.22 -16.63 9.93
C TYR A 415 -3.04 -15.66 10.79
N THR A 416 -4.06 -16.12 11.54
CA THR A 416 -4.84 -15.23 12.44
C THR A 416 -4.12 -14.88 13.73
N TYR A 417 -2.98 -15.53 14.01
CA TYR A 417 -2.22 -15.27 15.23
C TYR A 417 -1.51 -13.91 15.19
N VAL A 418 -1.84 -13.05 16.16
CA VAL A 418 -1.19 -11.75 16.39
C VAL A 418 -0.63 -11.68 17.81
N ASP A 419 0.65 -11.31 17.94
CA ASP A 419 1.30 -11.17 19.24
C ASP A 419 0.88 -9.90 20.02
N ARG A 420 1.28 -9.79 21.29
CA ARG A 420 0.99 -8.65 22.17
C ARG A 420 1.54 -7.33 21.63
N LYS A 421 2.52 -7.33 20.74
CA LYS A 421 3.05 -6.13 20.07
C LYS A 421 2.35 -5.83 18.74
N GLY A 422 1.35 -6.61 18.34
CA GLY A 422 0.58 -6.42 17.11
C GLY A 422 1.25 -7.02 15.88
N ARG A 423 2.10 -8.05 16.04
CA ARG A 423 2.87 -8.68 14.96
C ARG A 423 2.18 -9.95 14.45
N PRO A 424 1.83 -10.05 13.15
CA PRO A 424 1.34 -11.27 12.54
C PRO A 424 2.51 -12.24 12.26
N LEU A 425 2.89 -13.06 13.26
CA LEU A 425 4.15 -13.83 13.22
C LEU A 425 4.20 -14.85 12.08
N ALA A 426 3.11 -15.57 11.82
CA ALA A 426 3.04 -16.56 10.74
C ALA A 426 3.22 -15.91 9.35
N GLY A 427 2.65 -14.71 9.17
CA GLY A 427 2.84 -13.91 7.97
C GLY A 427 4.30 -13.49 7.79
N ILE A 428 4.92 -12.97 8.86
CA ILE A 428 6.34 -12.56 8.82
C ILE A 428 7.27 -13.76 8.54
N ALA A 429 7.02 -14.91 9.17
CA ALA A 429 7.80 -16.13 8.95
C ALA A 429 7.68 -16.63 7.50
N THR A 430 6.49 -16.54 6.91
CA THR A 430 6.26 -16.91 5.50
C THR A 430 6.95 -15.94 4.55
N SER A 431 6.88 -14.63 4.80
CA SER A 431 7.68 -13.65 4.05
C SER A 431 9.17 -13.94 4.17
N ALA A 432 9.67 -14.26 5.36
CA ALA A 432 11.06 -14.61 5.56
C ALA A 432 11.44 -15.85 4.74
N PHE A 433 10.64 -16.92 4.78
CA PHE A 433 10.90 -18.14 4.01
C PHE A 433 10.95 -17.87 2.50
N VAL A 434 9.95 -17.18 1.94
CA VAL A 434 9.93 -16.82 0.51
C VAL A 434 11.03 -15.82 0.17
N GLY A 435 11.40 -14.95 1.11
CA GLY A 435 12.51 -14.01 0.99
C GLY A 435 13.87 -14.69 0.76
N LEU A 436 14.02 -15.98 1.09
CA LEU A 436 15.21 -16.75 0.74
C LEU A 436 15.42 -16.89 -0.78
N LEU A 437 14.39 -16.63 -1.60
CA LEU A 437 14.55 -16.52 -3.05
C LEU A 437 15.52 -15.40 -3.46
N SER A 438 15.81 -14.44 -2.57
CA SER A 438 16.78 -13.36 -2.83
C SER A 438 18.22 -13.87 -3.06
N PHE A 439 18.57 -15.06 -2.57
CA PHE A 439 19.86 -15.71 -2.83
C PHE A 439 20.04 -16.16 -4.29
N ILE A 440 19.05 -15.93 -5.16
CA ILE A 440 19.26 -15.99 -6.61
C ILE A 440 20.17 -14.86 -7.10
N SER A 441 20.53 -13.89 -6.24
CA SER A 441 21.39 -12.76 -6.59
C SER A 441 22.78 -13.16 -7.08
N ALA A 442 23.34 -14.29 -6.65
CA ALA A 442 24.61 -14.78 -7.20
C ALA A 442 24.46 -15.58 -8.52
N SER A 443 23.23 -15.80 -8.99
CA SER A 443 22.97 -16.56 -10.21
C SER A 443 23.25 -15.74 -11.47
N LYS A 444 23.73 -16.40 -12.53
CA LYS A 444 23.87 -15.81 -13.86
C LYS A 444 22.55 -15.33 -14.45
N SER A 445 21.42 -15.81 -13.94
CA SER A 445 20.07 -15.43 -14.39
C SER A 445 19.41 -14.34 -13.54
N GLN A 446 20.17 -13.64 -12.69
CA GLN A 446 19.65 -12.60 -11.79
C GLN A 446 18.84 -11.51 -12.50
N ALA A 447 19.34 -10.99 -13.64
CA ALA A 447 18.65 -9.95 -14.40
C ALA A 447 17.33 -10.44 -15.01
N ASP A 448 17.32 -11.67 -15.53
CA ASP A 448 16.11 -12.28 -16.04
C ASP A 448 15.07 -12.46 -14.94
N VAL A 449 15.46 -13.02 -13.79
CA VAL A 449 14.57 -13.19 -12.65
C VAL A 449 14.02 -11.85 -12.19
N PHE A 450 14.85 -10.82 -12.07
CA PHE A 450 14.42 -9.47 -11.72
C PHE A 450 13.31 -8.97 -12.67
N ASP A 451 13.47 -9.11 -13.98
CA ASP A 451 12.45 -8.72 -14.96
C ASP A 451 11.14 -9.50 -14.79
N TRP A 452 11.22 -10.82 -14.52
CA TRP A 452 10.03 -11.65 -14.26
C TRP A 452 9.27 -11.15 -13.03
N LEU A 453 9.99 -10.84 -11.94
CA LEU A 453 9.36 -10.36 -10.70
C LEU A 453 8.75 -8.96 -10.91
N VAL A 454 9.44 -8.06 -11.62
CA VAL A 454 8.89 -6.73 -11.98
C VAL A 454 7.61 -6.86 -12.80
N ALA A 455 7.59 -7.72 -13.82
CA ALA A 455 6.41 -7.92 -14.66
C ALA A 455 5.23 -8.49 -13.86
N LEU A 456 5.49 -9.50 -13.02
CA LEU A 456 4.49 -10.08 -12.14
C LEU A 456 3.93 -9.06 -11.15
N SER A 457 4.80 -8.24 -10.55
CA SER A 457 4.41 -7.17 -9.63
C SER A 457 3.57 -6.10 -10.32
N GLY A 458 3.99 -5.60 -11.50
CA GLY A 458 3.23 -4.60 -12.24
C GLY A 458 1.83 -5.06 -12.65
N LEU A 459 1.69 -6.32 -13.09
CA LEU A 459 0.39 -6.90 -13.42
C LEU A 459 -0.50 -7.05 -12.18
N SER A 460 0.06 -7.53 -11.07
CA SER A 460 -0.68 -7.63 -9.81
C SER A 460 -1.23 -6.27 -9.38
N THR A 461 -0.45 -5.20 -9.52
CA THR A 461 -0.90 -3.84 -9.22
C THR A 461 -2.07 -3.39 -10.10
N LEU A 462 -2.07 -3.69 -11.41
CA LEU A 462 -3.22 -3.38 -12.30
C LEU A 462 -4.51 -4.07 -11.85
N PHE A 463 -4.43 -5.34 -11.45
CA PHE A 463 -5.60 -6.06 -10.92
C PHE A 463 -6.09 -5.47 -9.60
N THR A 464 -5.17 -5.12 -8.70
CA THR A 464 -5.49 -4.48 -7.42
C THR A 464 -6.19 -3.13 -7.63
N TRP A 465 -5.62 -2.26 -8.46
CA TRP A 465 -6.20 -0.94 -8.75
C TRP A 465 -7.51 -1.02 -9.52
N GLY A 466 -7.61 -1.92 -10.50
CA GLY A 466 -8.87 -2.24 -11.18
C GLY A 466 -9.96 -2.68 -10.19
N SER A 467 -9.60 -3.52 -9.23
CA SER A 467 -10.54 -4.03 -8.21
C SER A 467 -10.98 -2.97 -7.21
N ILE A 468 -10.08 -2.06 -6.81
CA ILE A 468 -10.44 -0.90 -5.99
C ILE A 468 -11.50 -0.05 -6.70
N ASN A 469 -11.27 0.28 -7.98
CA ASN A 469 -12.22 1.06 -8.78
C ASN A 469 -13.54 0.30 -8.97
N GLY A 470 -13.48 -1.01 -9.25
CA GLY A 470 -14.64 -1.88 -9.36
C GLY A 470 -15.48 -1.91 -8.08
N ALA A 471 -14.85 -2.19 -6.93
CA ALA A 471 -15.52 -2.19 -5.63
C ALA A 471 -16.18 -0.83 -5.32
N PHE A 472 -15.52 0.27 -5.66
CA PHE A 472 -16.07 1.60 -5.47
C PHE A 472 -17.29 1.90 -6.35
N ILE A 473 -17.26 1.51 -7.63
CA ILE A 473 -18.41 1.63 -8.52
C ILE A 473 -19.60 0.85 -7.94
N ARG A 474 -19.37 -0.39 -7.48
CA ARG A 474 -20.40 -1.23 -6.87
C ARG A 474 -20.96 -0.63 -5.59
N TYR A 475 -20.10 -0.07 -4.74
CA TYR A 475 -20.50 0.64 -3.52
C TYR A 475 -21.46 1.80 -3.83
N ARG A 476 -21.10 2.68 -4.76
CA ARG A 476 -21.94 3.81 -5.17
C ARG A 476 -23.25 3.36 -5.83
N MET A 477 -23.23 2.28 -6.61
CA MET A 477 -24.45 1.69 -7.17
C MET A 477 -25.38 1.12 -6.10
N ALA A 478 -24.82 0.47 -5.07
CA ALA A 478 -25.59 -0.04 -3.93
C ALA A 478 -26.24 1.09 -3.13
N MET A 479 -25.48 2.16 -2.84
CA MET A 479 -26.03 3.36 -2.18
C MET A 479 -27.23 3.92 -2.94
N LYS A 480 -27.09 4.09 -4.26
CA LYS A 480 -28.17 4.58 -5.12
C LYS A 480 -29.38 3.64 -5.13
N ALA A 481 -29.15 2.33 -5.20
CA ALA A 481 -30.22 1.33 -5.18
C ALA A 481 -30.98 1.28 -3.86
N GLN A 482 -30.33 1.63 -2.75
CA GLN A 482 -30.92 1.68 -1.41
C GLN A 482 -31.37 3.09 -0.98
N GLY A 483 -31.42 4.06 -1.91
CA GLY A 483 -31.89 5.42 -1.63
C GLY A 483 -30.99 6.26 -0.72
N ARG A 484 -29.72 5.89 -0.54
CA ARG A 484 -28.77 6.60 0.33
C ARG A 484 -28.08 7.75 -0.41
N SER A 485 -28.00 8.92 0.22
CA SER A 485 -27.33 10.08 -0.38
C SER A 485 -25.81 9.98 -0.26
N THR A 486 -25.12 10.57 -1.22
CA THR A 486 -23.67 10.77 -1.16
C THR A 486 -23.23 11.82 -0.15
N ASP A 487 -24.18 12.57 0.39
CA ASP A 487 -23.93 13.64 1.36
C ASP A 487 -23.90 13.11 2.80
N ASP A 488 -24.23 11.83 2.99
CA ASP A 488 -24.13 11.10 4.25
C ASP A 488 -22.75 10.43 4.44
N LEU A 489 -21.77 10.80 3.60
CA LEU A 489 -20.42 10.24 3.59
C LEU A 489 -19.46 11.13 4.36
N ALA A 490 -18.62 10.51 5.19
CA ALA A 490 -17.58 11.21 5.95
C ALA A 490 -16.50 11.82 5.04
N TYR A 491 -16.24 11.20 3.90
CA TYR A 491 -15.40 11.73 2.84
C TYR A 491 -16.05 11.48 1.49
N LYS A 492 -16.00 12.46 0.60
CA LYS A 492 -16.50 12.35 -0.78
C LYS A 492 -15.33 12.55 -1.72
N SER A 493 -15.04 11.52 -2.51
CA SER A 493 -13.99 11.55 -3.51
C SER A 493 -14.21 12.68 -4.52
N ASN A 494 -13.13 13.37 -4.89
CA ASN A 494 -13.18 14.49 -5.84
C ASN A 494 -13.51 14.02 -7.26
N SER A 495 -13.02 12.84 -7.65
CA SER A 495 -13.22 12.28 -8.99
C SER A 495 -14.56 11.53 -9.12
N GLY A 496 -15.16 11.12 -8.01
CA GLY A 496 -16.41 10.38 -7.96
C GLY A 496 -16.44 9.16 -8.87
N LEU A 497 -17.65 8.80 -9.32
CA LEU A 497 -17.89 7.66 -10.21
C LEU A 497 -17.18 7.78 -11.57
N ILE A 498 -17.10 8.99 -12.14
CA ILE A 498 -16.47 9.21 -13.45
C ILE A 498 -14.99 8.82 -13.37
N GLY A 499 -14.29 9.24 -12.32
CA GLY A 499 -12.91 8.87 -12.08
C GLY A 499 -12.74 7.36 -11.92
N ALA A 500 -13.64 6.70 -11.20
CA ALA A 500 -13.56 5.26 -11.00
C ALA A 500 -13.79 4.46 -12.29
N TYR A 501 -14.72 4.90 -13.16
CA TYR A 501 -14.89 4.29 -14.49
C TYR A 501 -13.66 4.51 -15.36
N TYR A 502 -13.10 5.72 -15.39
CA TYR A 502 -11.84 5.98 -16.08
C TYR A 502 -10.71 5.09 -15.55
N GLY A 503 -10.58 4.98 -14.22
CA GLY A 503 -9.64 4.10 -13.53
C GLY A 503 -9.76 2.65 -13.96
N LEU A 504 -10.98 2.11 -13.91
CA LEU A 504 -11.26 0.73 -14.30
C LEU A 504 -10.97 0.47 -15.79
N ILE A 505 -11.45 1.35 -16.67
CA ILE A 505 -11.25 1.23 -18.12
C ILE A 505 -9.76 1.30 -18.46
N ALA A 506 -9.02 2.22 -17.85
CA ALA A 506 -7.57 2.34 -18.07
C ALA A 506 -6.84 1.07 -17.62
N ASN A 507 -7.15 0.51 -16.44
CA ASN A 507 -6.54 -0.74 -15.98
C ASN A 507 -6.84 -1.91 -16.94
N VAL A 508 -8.09 -2.06 -17.38
CA VAL A 508 -8.49 -3.11 -18.34
C VAL A 508 -7.80 -2.92 -19.70
N ALA A 509 -7.73 -1.68 -20.19
CA ALA A 509 -7.06 -1.36 -21.45
C ALA A 509 -5.56 -1.69 -21.38
N ILE A 510 -4.88 -1.34 -20.27
CA ILE A 510 -3.45 -1.66 -20.09
C ILE A 510 -3.25 -3.17 -20.00
N LEU A 511 -4.10 -3.91 -19.28
CA LEU A 511 -4.04 -5.38 -19.27
C LEU A 511 -4.16 -5.96 -20.70
N GLY A 512 -5.11 -5.48 -21.50
CA GLY A 512 -5.24 -5.90 -22.90
C GLY A 512 -4.02 -5.54 -23.76
N LEU A 513 -3.44 -4.36 -23.56
CA LEU A 513 -2.24 -3.93 -24.26
C LEU A 513 -0.99 -4.72 -23.83
N GLN A 514 -0.88 -5.11 -22.55
CA GLN A 514 0.19 -5.99 -22.05
C GLN A 514 0.02 -7.41 -22.60
N PHE A 515 -1.21 -7.91 -22.72
CA PHE A 515 -1.48 -9.20 -23.36
C PHE A 515 -1.04 -9.18 -24.83
N TRP A 516 -1.35 -8.10 -25.55
CA TRP A 516 -0.90 -7.91 -26.93
C TRP A 516 0.63 -7.87 -27.05
N LEU A 517 1.32 -7.17 -26.13
CA LEU A 517 2.79 -7.17 -26.09
C LEU A 517 3.39 -8.54 -25.75
N ALA A 518 2.74 -9.29 -24.86
CA ALA A 518 3.17 -10.64 -24.51
C ALA A 518 3.09 -11.59 -25.71
N LEU A 519 2.08 -11.43 -26.57
CA LEU A 519 1.94 -12.16 -27.83
C LEU A 519 2.88 -11.65 -28.93
N PHE A 520 3.02 -10.33 -29.07
CA PHE A 520 3.77 -9.70 -30.17
C PHE A 520 4.88 -8.78 -29.65
N PRO A 521 5.95 -9.36 -29.05
CA PRO A 521 7.02 -8.59 -28.44
C PRO A 521 7.77 -7.73 -29.46
N ILE A 522 8.36 -6.63 -28.98
CA ILE A 522 9.09 -5.68 -29.83
C ILE A 522 10.34 -6.36 -30.40
N GLY A 523 10.47 -6.36 -31.73
CA GLY A 523 11.67 -6.85 -32.43
C GLY A 523 11.98 -8.33 -32.26
N LYS A 524 11.07 -9.13 -31.70
CA LYS A 524 11.27 -10.57 -31.44
C LYS A 524 10.07 -11.39 -31.93
N PRO A 525 10.27 -12.64 -32.38
CA PRO A 525 9.16 -13.53 -32.71
C PRO A 525 8.38 -13.94 -31.46
N PRO A 526 7.09 -14.30 -31.60
CA PRO A 526 6.28 -14.81 -30.49
C PRO A 526 6.91 -16.09 -29.89
N LYS A 527 7.14 -16.09 -28.58
CA LYS A 527 7.66 -17.25 -27.83
C LYS A 527 6.88 -17.43 -26.54
N ALA A 528 6.58 -18.67 -26.17
CA ALA A 528 5.85 -18.99 -24.93
C ALA A 528 6.55 -18.43 -23.68
N VAL A 529 7.88 -18.52 -23.63
CA VAL A 529 8.68 -17.97 -22.51
C VAL A 529 8.46 -16.46 -22.36
N THR A 530 8.45 -15.71 -23.47
CA THR A 530 8.19 -14.26 -23.45
C THR A 530 6.76 -13.97 -23.00
N PHE A 531 5.79 -14.77 -23.46
CA PHE A 531 4.40 -14.61 -23.07
C PHE A 531 4.23 -14.77 -21.56
N PHE A 532 4.74 -15.87 -20.98
CA PHE A 532 4.66 -16.08 -19.54
C PHE A 532 5.51 -15.08 -18.76
N LYS A 533 6.71 -14.72 -19.23
CA LYS A 533 7.53 -13.66 -18.61
C LYS A 533 6.73 -12.36 -18.44
N THR A 534 6.00 -11.96 -19.48
CA THR A 534 5.28 -10.69 -19.50
C THR A 534 3.89 -10.78 -18.86
N TYR A 535 3.20 -11.92 -18.89
CA TYR A 535 1.77 -12.01 -18.56
C TYR A 535 1.40 -13.05 -17.47
N LEU A 536 2.38 -13.61 -16.76
CA LEU A 536 2.16 -14.62 -15.71
C LEU A 536 1.17 -14.16 -14.64
N GLY A 537 1.21 -12.89 -14.22
CA GLY A 537 0.31 -12.35 -13.19
C GLY A 537 -1.17 -12.49 -13.56
N GLY A 538 -1.51 -12.29 -14.85
CA GLY A 538 -2.89 -12.48 -15.33
C GLY A 538 -3.34 -13.94 -15.29
N VAL A 539 -2.43 -14.87 -15.61
CA VAL A 539 -2.70 -16.32 -15.51
C VAL A 539 -2.94 -16.72 -14.06
N ILE A 540 -2.10 -16.24 -13.14
CA ILE A 540 -2.21 -16.56 -11.71
C ILE A 540 -3.55 -16.06 -11.14
N VAL A 541 -3.93 -14.80 -11.43
CA VAL A 541 -5.22 -14.25 -10.97
C VAL A 541 -6.38 -15.07 -11.51
N LEU A 542 -6.34 -15.45 -12.79
CA LEU A 542 -7.37 -16.28 -13.40
C LEU A 542 -7.48 -17.65 -12.71
N VAL A 543 -6.34 -18.29 -12.41
CA VAL A 543 -6.30 -19.57 -11.70
C VAL A 543 -6.89 -19.45 -10.30
N PHE A 544 -6.55 -18.40 -9.53
CA PHE A 544 -7.15 -18.21 -8.21
C PHE A 544 -8.65 -17.94 -8.29
N TYR A 545 -9.09 -17.11 -9.24
CA TYR A 545 -10.51 -16.79 -9.40
C TYR A 545 -11.34 -18.01 -9.81
N VAL A 546 -10.92 -18.71 -10.87
CA VAL A 546 -11.63 -19.89 -11.38
C VAL A 546 -11.50 -21.06 -10.41
N GLY A 547 -10.32 -21.27 -9.83
CA GLY A 547 -10.09 -22.34 -8.83
C GLY A 547 -10.98 -22.17 -7.60
N HIS A 548 -11.10 -20.95 -7.07
CA HIS A 548 -12.00 -20.67 -5.96
C HIS A 548 -13.47 -20.85 -6.35
N LYS A 549 -13.88 -20.40 -7.55
CA LYS A 549 -15.24 -20.63 -8.07
C LYS A 549 -15.60 -22.10 -8.18
N LEU A 550 -14.66 -22.93 -8.66
CA LEU A 550 -14.84 -24.38 -8.76
C LEU A 550 -14.95 -25.03 -7.38
N TRP A 551 -14.16 -24.55 -6.41
CA TRP A 551 -14.19 -25.03 -5.03
C TRP A 551 -15.49 -24.69 -4.31
N THR A 552 -15.92 -23.42 -4.34
CA THR A 552 -17.15 -22.97 -3.67
C THR A 552 -18.41 -23.36 -4.43
N ARG A 553 -18.28 -23.83 -5.68
CA ARG A 553 -19.39 -24.15 -6.61
C ARG A 553 -20.37 -22.99 -6.80
N SER A 554 -19.97 -21.76 -6.46
CA SER A 554 -20.82 -20.57 -6.48
C SER A 554 -20.54 -19.70 -7.71
N TRP A 555 -21.22 -20.01 -8.81
CA TRP A 555 -21.06 -19.34 -10.11
C TRP A 555 -21.69 -17.94 -10.21
N ARG A 556 -22.08 -17.33 -9.07
CA ARG A 556 -22.58 -15.96 -9.03
C ARG A 556 -21.44 -15.00 -9.36
N LEU A 557 -21.49 -14.28 -10.49
CA LEU A 557 -20.38 -13.40 -10.90
C LEU A 557 -20.33 -12.08 -10.11
N TYR A 558 -21.44 -11.64 -9.54
CA TYR A 558 -21.50 -10.42 -8.73
C TYR A 558 -22.67 -10.41 -7.75
N ILE A 559 -22.53 -9.66 -6.66
CA ILE A 559 -23.60 -9.41 -5.67
C ILE A 559 -24.53 -8.31 -6.19
N ARG A 560 -25.84 -8.52 -6.33
CA ARG A 560 -26.75 -7.49 -6.89
C ARG A 560 -26.71 -6.24 -6.02
N ALA A 561 -26.72 -5.05 -6.63
CA ALA A 561 -26.52 -3.79 -5.91
C ALA A 561 -27.47 -3.59 -4.71
N LYS A 562 -28.73 -4.03 -4.83
CA LYS A 562 -29.72 -3.98 -3.74
C LYS A 562 -29.41 -4.95 -2.58
N ASP A 563 -28.74 -6.07 -2.87
CA ASP A 563 -28.41 -7.14 -1.90
C ASP A 563 -27.07 -6.86 -1.18
N ILE A 564 -26.35 -5.79 -1.53
CA ILE A 564 -25.07 -5.43 -0.90
C ILE A 564 -25.34 -4.82 0.47
N ASP A 565 -24.83 -5.44 1.52
CA ASP A 565 -24.90 -4.89 2.87
C ASP A 565 -23.98 -3.66 3.04
N LEU A 566 -24.59 -2.50 3.24
CA LEU A 566 -23.90 -1.22 3.45
C LEU A 566 -23.70 -0.87 4.93
N ASP A 567 -24.29 -1.59 5.88
CA ASP A 567 -24.28 -1.23 7.30
C ASP A 567 -23.20 -1.96 8.07
N ASN A 568 -22.99 -3.25 7.80
CA ASN A 568 -21.96 -4.01 8.49
C ASN A 568 -20.54 -3.47 8.20
N GLY A 569 -19.73 -3.29 9.25
CA GLY A 569 -18.37 -2.75 9.17
C GLY A 569 -18.29 -1.26 8.79
N LYS A 570 -19.44 -0.58 8.63
CA LYS A 570 -19.48 0.87 8.42
C LYS A 570 -19.09 1.54 9.73
N THR A 571 -18.31 2.62 9.65
CA THR A 571 -18.00 3.42 10.85
C THR A 571 -19.31 3.89 11.49
N ALA A 572 -19.54 3.55 12.76
CA ALA A 572 -20.63 4.10 13.54
C ALA A 572 -20.33 5.57 13.80
N VAL A 573 -21.05 6.47 13.14
CA VAL A 573 -20.89 7.91 13.34
C VAL A 573 -22.23 8.60 13.36
N ASP A 574 -22.35 9.56 14.25
CA ASP A 574 -23.34 10.62 14.17
C ASP A 574 -23.12 11.44 12.89
N ILE A 575 -23.98 11.21 11.90
CA ILE A 575 -23.92 11.85 10.58
C ILE A 575 -24.16 13.35 10.69
N ASP A 576 -24.98 13.79 11.65
CA ASP A 576 -25.33 15.20 11.82
C ASP A 576 -24.14 15.97 12.40
N LEU A 577 -23.42 15.37 13.35
CA LEU A 577 -22.16 15.92 13.85
C LEU A 577 -21.12 16.06 12.73
N ILE A 578 -20.96 15.05 11.87
CA ILE A 578 -20.03 15.14 10.73
C ILE A 578 -20.45 16.26 9.77
N LYS A 579 -21.75 16.35 9.45
CA LYS A 579 -22.25 17.39 8.54
C LYS A 579 -21.96 18.78 9.09
N GLN A 580 -22.12 18.97 10.40
CA GLN A 580 -21.73 20.20 11.09
C GLN A 580 -20.22 20.45 10.98
N GLU A 581 -19.38 19.47 11.33
CA GLU A 581 -17.92 19.61 11.23
C GLU A 581 -17.45 19.94 9.81
N ILE A 582 -17.99 19.27 8.78
CA ILE A 582 -17.65 19.52 7.37
C ILE A 582 -18.12 20.92 6.94
N GLN A 583 -19.29 21.36 7.41
CA GLN A 583 -19.82 22.67 7.07
C GLN A 583 -18.98 23.78 7.72
N GLU A 584 -18.63 23.63 9.00
CA GLU A 584 -17.73 24.52 9.72
C GLU A 584 -16.34 24.56 9.06
N GLU A 585 -15.78 23.41 8.67
CA GLU A 585 -14.52 23.34 7.92
C GLU A 585 -14.61 24.08 6.58
N LYS A 586 -15.72 23.93 5.83
CA LYS A 586 -15.93 24.64 4.56
C LYS A 586 -16.08 26.15 4.76
N GLU A 587 -16.78 26.58 5.79
CA GLU A 587 -16.96 28.00 6.11
C GLU A 587 -15.63 28.63 6.57
N ALA A 588 -14.88 27.94 7.42
CA ALA A 588 -13.53 28.33 7.81
C ALA A 588 -12.58 28.38 6.60
N LEU A 589 -12.72 27.47 5.63
CA LEU A 589 -11.95 27.51 4.38
C LEU A 589 -12.37 28.66 3.46
N ARG A 590 -13.66 28.98 3.36
CA ARG A 590 -14.16 30.14 2.59
C ARG A 590 -13.67 31.46 3.14
N ALA A 591 -13.50 31.57 4.46
CA ALA A 591 -12.92 32.73 5.12
C ALA A 591 -11.41 32.89 4.85
N LYS A 592 -10.73 31.85 4.34
CA LYS A 592 -9.29 31.89 4.05
C LYS A 592 -8.97 32.42 2.65
N PRO A 593 -7.79 33.03 2.47
CA PRO A 593 -7.33 33.54 1.17
C PRO A 593 -7.33 32.47 0.07
N LEU A 594 -7.42 32.91 -1.19
CA LEU A 594 -7.42 32.01 -2.37
C LEU A 594 -6.21 31.07 -2.38
N TYR A 595 -5.00 31.57 -2.06
CA TYR A 595 -3.79 30.74 -2.04
C TYR A 595 -3.88 29.59 -1.02
N TYR A 596 -4.49 29.82 0.15
CA TYR A 596 -4.68 28.78 1.16
C TYR A 596 -5.71 27.76 0.69
N ARG A 597 -6.78 28.19 0.03
CA ARG A 597 -7.80 27.29 -0.52
C ARG A 597 -7.24 26.40 -1.63
N VAL A 598 -6.39 26.95 -2.49
CA VAL A 598 -5.66 26.17 -3.51
C VAL A 598 -4.71 25.20 -2.83
N TYR A 599 -3.95 25.64 -1.83
CA TYR A 599 -3.07 24.78 -1.06
C TYR A 599 -3.85 23.63 -0.39
N ASP A 600 -4.91 23.91 0.36
CA ASP A 600 -5.73 22.90 1.05
C ASP A 600 -6.43 21.93 0.09
N PHE A 601 -6.79 22.40 -1.11
CA PHE A 601 -7.34 21.49 -2.13
C PHE A 601 -6.32 20.44 -2.56
N TRP A 602 -5.04 20.82 -2.69
CA TRP A 602 -3.96 19.96 -3.18
C TRP A 602 -3.10 19.31 -2.08
N CYS A 603 -3.14 19.79 -0.83
CA CYS A 603 -2.30 19.35 0.31
C CYS A 603 -3.16 18.99 1.53
#